data_AF-A0A9W9JFT6-F1
#
_entry.id   AF-A0A9W9JFT6-F1
#
_cell.length_a   1.000
_cell.length_b   1.000
_cell.length_c   1.000
_cell.angle_alpha   90.00
_cell.angle_beta   90.00
_cell.angle_gamma   90.00
#
_symmetry.space_group_name_H-M   'P 1'
#
loop_
_entity.id
_entity.type
_entity.pdbx_description
1 polymer ?
#
loop_
_entity_poly.entity_id
_entity_poly.type
_entity_poly.pdbx_seq_one_letter_code
_entity_poly.pdbx_strand_id
1 'polypeptide(L)'
;MPGVPTGRACDACRKQKKKVRAIKSCHTVVFLIRFKCDEKQPACGRCLRLKVSCVGSGQQRFKFKQQQFPPKSNQSGQMTLVPISRSRSRSTEEEKHYVEIPRTCPGNSTTLLMNSFVGAIKRSTDLRYNIWWSFGIFLEDVPRRLGSNEALDRAVDAVTTAHAGFCTRQPVSTEALAKYSYALKTLRVYLDDPLQASASSTLCAVMILLVCQTFIGSNGQMMSGHAQGAASILHARKNFGPRDDFERKLFLSLRGSVLFEGLYNDAIDLTPEEWGALVNNDFDQDQPEGQMLRCLARAPVLIKRGKQAIRDGDDLTPLTMEVRPIYQKCKLLLGELKARTVDFETSELSTMPETFMARILRAHYLRTHGIGLAITTFFNGILQALDPSDYTCMIESRSLVEDTLKHAQKSNVYRPVGAGYVIMCLSAAWAVTADPQLRSMVEVAFIDYHGDFQDAQIWLCYSSSPFMQLPTMAPRQQNWIFGSRKSSPAAKGNGFVFVSGQVAADSNDKYLPVEASVTEKSHKMIQNVNSILESSGSSLDQVIKANIIFVHLDRDYEEFNEVYKQYFPHNPARTSVEVSGLPKPADLEIEVIALAD
;
A
#
# COMPACT_ATOMS: atom_id res chain seq x y z
N MET A 1 21.63 -11.12 33.77
CA MET A 1 21.07 -12.41 33.31
C MET A 1 19.94 -12.84 34.24
N PRO A 2 18.67 -12.70 33.86
CA PRO A 2 17.57 -13.41 34.50
C PRO A 2 17.53 -14.84 33.94
N GLY A 3 17.51 -15.85 34.81
CA GLY A 3 17.40 -17.25 34.42
C GLY A 3 18.73 -17.98 34.22
N VAL A 4 19.52 -18.12 35.28
CA VAL A 4 20.53 -19.20 35.32
C VAL A 4 19.85 -20.43 35.91
N PRO A 5 19.83 -21.60 35.23
CA PRO A 5 19.25 -22.80 35.79
C PRO A 5 20.13 -23.26 36.96
N THR A 6 19.67 -23.06 38.19
CA THR A 6 20.30 -23.67 39.37
C THR A 6 19.44 -24.83 39.83
N GLY A 7 19.75 -26.04 39.40
CA GLY A 7 19.18 -27.25 39.99
C GLY A 7 19.57 -27.32 41.46
N ARG A 8 18.58 -27.45 42.35
CA ARG A 8 18.84 -27.67 43.78
C ARG A 8 18.01 -28.85 44.27
N ALA A 9 18.73 -29.93 44.61
CA ALA A 9 18.28 -30.87 45.62
C ALA A 9 18.13 -30.15 46.98
N CYS A 10 17.55 -30.82 47.99
CA CYS A 10 17.33 -30.25 49.32
C CYS A 10 18.61 -29.66 49.93
N ASP A 11 18.49 -28.73 50.88
CA ASP A 11 19.64 -27.98 51.44
C ASP A 11 20.72 -28.89 52.06
N ALA A 12 20.38 -30.11 52.46
CA ALA A 12 21.37 -31.11 52.90
C ALA A 12 22.24 -31.63 51.73
N CYS A 13 21.63 -32.05 50.61
CA CYS A 13 22.36 -32.43 49.39
C CYS A 13 23.20 -31.27 48.84
N ARG A 14 22.70 -30.05 48.99
CA ARG A 14 23.39 -28.84 48.54
C ARG A 14 24.61 -28.50 49.40
N LYS A 15 24.56 -28.73 50.72
CA LYS A 15 25.70 -28.53 51.63
C LYS A 15 26.81 -29.58 51.38
N GLN A 16 26.48 -30.82 51.04
CA GLN A 16 27.49 -31.82 50.65
C GLN A 16 28.22 -31.45 49.34
N LYS A 17 27.52 -30.94 48.32
CA LYS A 17 28.18 -30.45 47.08
C LYS A 17 29.11 -29.25 47.29
N LYS A 18 28.88 -28.41 48.31
CA LYS A 18 29.76 -27.28 48.61
C LYS A 18 31.12 -27.71 49.19
N LYS A 19 31.22 -28.88 49.84
CA LYS A 19 32.51 -29.37 50.39
C LYS A 19 33.53 -29.78 49.32
N VAL A 20 33.13 -30.00 48.06
CA VAL A 20 34.00 -30.55 47.00
C VAL A 20 34.66 -29.47 46.12
N ARG A 21 34.37 -28.18 46.33
CA ARG A 21 35.01 -27.09 45.56
C ARG A 21 36.00 -26.30 46.41
N ALA A 22 37.12 -26.92 46.77
CA ALA A 22 38.34 -26.24 47.17
C ALA A 22 39.54 -27.20 47.24
N ILE A 23 40.01 -27.71 46.09
CA ILE A 23 41.41 -28.13 45.94
C ILE A 23 41.87 -27.64 44.56
N LYS A 24 42.72 -26.61 44.54
CA LYS A 24 43.49 -26.19 43.36
C LYS A 24 44.79 -27.00 43.36
N SER A 25 45.09 -27.74 42.30
CA SER A 25 46.44 -28.15 41.95
C SER A 25 46.50 -28.65 40.50
N CYS A 26 47.66 -28.46 39.89
CA CYS A 26 48.03 -28.60 38.49
C CYS A 26 47.83 -29.99 37.88
N HIS A 27 47.63 -29.96 36.56
CA HIS A 27 47.80 -31.01 35.56
C HIS A 27 47.00 -32.32 35.72
N THR A 28 46.41 -32.73 34.58
CA THR A 28 45.87 -34.05 34.24
C THR A 28 44.38 -34.26 34.51
N VAL A 29 43.65 -34.51 33.41
CA VAL A 29 42.34 -35.17 33.25
C VAL A 29 41.26 -34.87 34.31
N VAL A 30 40.25 -34.08 33.91
CA VAL A 30 39.02 -33.87 34.68
C VAL A 30 38.19 -35.15 34.69
N PHE A 31 38.32 -35.98 35.74
CA PHE A 31 37.31 -36.96 36.10
C PHE A 31 36.17 -36.28 36.86
N LEU A 32 35.07 -36.02 36.17
CA LEU A 32 33.81 -35.62 36.79
C LEU A 32 33.21 -36.81 37.57
N ILE A 33 33.58 -36.97 38.84
CA ILE A 33 32.81 -37.84 39.74
C ILE A 33 31.52 -37.10 40.09
N ARG A 34 30.49 -37.28 39.24
CA ARG A 34 29.10 -37.01 39.61
C ARG A 34 28.70 -38.06 40.64
N PHE A 35 28.62 -37.69 41.92
CA PHE A 35 27.74 -38.40 42.84
C PHE A 35 26.31 -38.20 42.33
N LYS A 36 25.82 -39.20 41.59
CA LYS A 36 24.40 -39.32 41.23
C LYS A 36 23.63 -39.43 42.54
N CYS A 37 22.67 -38.54 42.74
CA CYS A 37 21.57 -38.87 43.64
C CYS A 37 20.87 -40.03 42.95
N ASP A 38 20.80 -41.19 43.59
CA ASP A 38 20.25 -42.40 42.99
C ASP A 38 18.86 -42.08 42.44
N GLU A 39 18.70 -42.15 41.12
CA GLU A 39 17.44 -41.82 40.42
C GLU A 39 16.36 -42.88 40.66
N LYS A 40 16.57 -43.78 41.64
CA LYS A 40 15.57 -44.71 42.16
C LYS A 40 15.10 -44.20 43.52
N GLN A 41 13.78 -44.10 43.67
CA GLN A 41 13.17 -43.95 44.99
C GLN A 41 13.77 -45.01 45.95
N PRO A 42 14.27 -44.62 47.13
CA PRO A 42 13.53 -43.78 48.08
C PRO A 42 14.20 -42.44 48.46
N ALA A 43 13.43 -41.63 49.20
CA ALA A 43 13.82 -40.34 49.75
C ALA A 43 15.23 -40.33 50.38
N CYS A 44 15.98 -39.23 50.20
CA CYS A 44 17.31 -39.11 50.82
C CYS A 44 17.22 -39.36 52.35
N GLY A 45 18.26 -39.96 52.94
CA GLY A 45 18.24 -40.43 54.34
C GLY A 45 17.94 -39.37 55.41
N ARG A 46 17.94 -38.08 55.07
CA ARG A 46 17.42 -36.99 55.94
C ARG A 46 15.91 -36.81 55.81
N CYS A 47 15.37 -36.79 54.59
CA CYS A 47 13.92 -36.70 54.34
C CYS A 47 13.20 -37.92 54.92
N LEU A 48 13.83 -39.10 54.83
CA LEU A 48 13.34 -40.33 55.47
C LEU A 48 13.29 -40.16 57.01
N ARG A 49 14.36 -39.66 57.62
CA ARG A 49 14.42 -39.40 59.07
C ARG A 49 13.41 -38.35 59.55
N LEU A 50 13.17 -37.32 58.75
CA LEU A 50 12.28 -36.22 59.08
C LEU A 50 10.82 -36.47 58.65
N LYS A 51 10.52 -37.62 58.04
CA LYS A 51 9.21 -37.98 57.48
C LYS A 51 8.62 -36.89 56.55
N VAL A 52 9.47 -36.27 55.74
CA VAL A 52 9.04 -35.26 54.75
C VAL A 52 9.25 -35.78 53.34
N SER A 53 8.31 -35.47 52.42
CA SER A 53 8.38 -35.91 51.03
C SER A 53 9.61 -35.32 50.31
N CYS A 54 10.38 -36.17 49.61
CA CYS A 54 11.59 -35.78 48.90
C CYS A 54 11.28 -35.55 47.42
N VAL A 55 11.38 -34.30 46.97
CA VAL A 55 11.02 -33.90 45.59
C VAL A 55 12.07 -34.19 44.52
N GLY A 56 13.21 -34.79 44.89
CA GLY A 56 14.28 -35.15 43.95
C GLY A 56 14.81 -33.98 43.09
N SER A 57 15.68 -34.27 42.13
CA SER A 57 16.08 -33.30 41.09
C SER A 57 15.30 -33.57 39.80
N GLY A 58 14.00 -33.28 39.78
CA GLY A 58 13.14 -33.65 38.66
C GLY A 58 12.14 -32.59 38.18
N GLN A 59 11.82 -31.55 38.97
CA GLN A 59 10.86 -30.52 38.52
C GLN A 59 11.41 -29.11 38.65
N GLN A 60 11.42 -28.40 37.51
CA GLN A 60 11.76 -26.98 37.44
C GLN A 60 10.63 -26.15 38.05
N ARG A 61 10.93 -25.35 39.07
CA ARG A 61 10.04 -24.30 39.57
C ARG A 61 10.73 -22.96 39.45
N PHE A 62 10.09 -22.01 38.77
CA PHE A 62 10.53 -20.62 38.75
C PHE A 62 10.12 -19.94 40.06
N LYS A 63 11.07 -19.29 40.74
CA LYS A 63 10.78 -18.46 41.93
C LYS A 63 11.36 -17.07 41.68
N PHE A 64 10.48 -16.08 41.53
CA PHE A 64 10.88 -14.68 41.45
C PHE A 64 11.34 -14.21 42.83
N LYS A 65 12.50 -13.54 42.88
CA LYS A 65 12.97 -12.83 44.08
C LYS A 65 12.72 -11.35 43.87
N GLN A 66 11.97 -10.73 44.77
CA GLN A 66 11.92 -9.26 44.84
C GLN A 66 13.24 -8.75 45.39
N GLN A 67 13.92 -7.90 44.63
CA GLN A 67 15.02 -7.06 45.11
C GLN A 67 14.42 -5.72 45.56
N GLN A 68 14.55 -5.39 46.84
CA GLN A 68 14.33 -4.03 47.33
C GLN A 68 15.63 -3.24 47.12
N PHE A 69 15.53 -2.08 46.45
CA PHE A 69 16.62 -1.11 46.37
C PHE A 69 16.37 -0.01 47.40
N PRO A 70 17.36 0.37 48.23
CA PRO A 70 17.23 1.54 49.08
C PRO A 70 17.28 2.83 48.23
N PRO A 71 16.52 3.88 48.59
CA PRO A 71 16.45 5.10 47.81
C PRO A 71 17.79 5.84 47.84
N LYS A 72 18.33 6.17 46.67
CA LYS A 72 19.46 7.09 46.52
C LYS A 72 18.95 8.53 46.60
N SER A 73 19.64 9.36 47.39
CA SER A 73 19.44 10.80 47.50
C SER A 73 19.70 11.50 46.15
N ASN A 74 18.67 12.07 45.55
CA ASN A 74 18.84 13.00 44.43
C ASN A 74 19.16 14.39 44.98
N GLN A 75 20.36 14.87 44.68
CA GLN A 75 20.63 16.31 44.61
C GLN A 75 19.98 16.83 43.32
N SER A 76 19.01 17.73 43.44
CA SER A 76 18.59 18.59 42.33
C SER A 76 18.28 19.98 42.89
N GLY A 77 18.89 20.98 42.28
CA GLY A 77 18.97 22.36 42.74
C GLY A 77 17.62 23.06 42.94
N GLN A 78 17.64 24.02 43.85
CA GLN A 78 16.59 24.98 44.11
C GLN A 78 16.32 25.83 42.86
N MET A 79 15.05 25.87 42.44
CA MET A 79 14.48 27.06 41.82
C MET A 79 13.34 27.56 42.69
N THR A 80 13.53 28.76 43.22
CA THR A 80 12.62 29.51 44.08
C THR A 80 11.48 30.07 43.23
N LEU A 81 10.23 29.79 43.61
CA LEU A 81 9.05 30.51 43.10
C LEU A 81 8.39 31.27 44.25
N VAL A 82 8.19 32.57 44.00
CA VAL A 82 7.58 33.57 44.89
C VAL A 82 6.07 33.31 45.03
N PRO A 83 5.45 33.47 46.22
CA PRO A 83 4.03 33.26 46.38
C PRO A 83 3.23 34.53 46.04
N ILE A 84 2.25 34.41 45.13
CA ILE A 84 1.15 35.37 45.00
C ILE A 84 -0.09 34.81 45.71
N SER A 85 -0.75 35.73 46.40
CA SER A 85 -1.77 35.57 47.42
C SER A 85 -3.08 34.90 46.99
N ARG A 86 -3.65 34.21 47.98
CA ARG A 86 -4.97 33.58 48.10
C ARG A 86 -6.15 34.36 47.50
N SER A 87 -7.02 33.63 46.81
CA SER A 87 -8.48 33.83 46.88
C SER A 87 -9.17 32.47 47.09
N ARG A 88 -9.93 32.37 48.18
CA ARG A 88 -10.73 31.21 48.61
C ARG A 88 -11.95 31.04 47.71
N SER A 89 -12.16 29.85 47.17
CA SER A 89 -13.50 29.28 46.98
C SER A 89 -13.43 27.78 47.29
N ARG A 90 -14.53 27.28 47.84
CA ARG A 90 -14.62 26.05 48.63
C ARG A 90 -15.53 25.08 47.87
N SER A 91 -15.01 23.94 47.44
CA SER A 91 -15.82 22.75 47.14
C SER A 91 -14.96 21.49 47.13
N THR A 92 -15.29 20.65 48.11
CA THR A 92 -15.15 19.21 48.32
C THR A 92 -14.64 18.29 47.21
N GLU A 93 -13.91 17.26 47.68
CA GLU A 93 -13.43 16.03 47.04
C GLU A 93 -12.01 16.05 46.44
N GLU A 94 -11.02 15.76 47.29
CA GLU A 94 -9.66 15.39 46.87
C GLU A 94 -9.67 13.99 46.23
N GLU A 95 -9.91 13.92 44.92
CA GLU A 95 -9.49 12.75 44.14
C GLU A 95 -7.96 12.70 44.11
N LYS A 96 -7.40 11.72 44.83
CA LYS A 96 -5.99 11.36 44.73
C LYS A 96 -5.73 10.82 43.31
N HIS A 97 -5.30 11.68 42.40
CA HIS A 97 -4.72 11.25 41.13
C HIS A 97 -3.44 10.46 41.39
N TYR A 98 -3.57 9.14 41.42
CA TYR A 98 -2.45 8.23 41.25
C TYR A 98 -1.93 8.40 39.82
N VAL A 99 -0.80 9.08 39.66
CA VAL A 99 0.01 8.95 38.45
C VAL A 99 0.59 7.53 38.48
N GLU A 100 -0.10 6.58 37.83
CA GLU A 100 0.51 5.30 37.49
C GLU A 100 1.61 5.56 36.47
N ILE A 101 2.86 5.61 36.94
CA ILE A 101 4.03 5.49 36.08
C ILE A 101 3.90 4.12 35.39
N PRO A 102 3.77 4.05 34.05
CA PRO A 102 3.65 2.77 33.35
C PRO A 102 4.86 1.92 33.71
N ARG A 103 4.62 0.77 34.35
CA ARG A 103 5.69 -0.21 34.59
C ARG A 103 6.14 -0.71 33.23
N THR A 104 7.33 -0.34 32.80
CA THR A 104 7.97 -0.96 31.64
C THR A 104 8.12 -2.45 31.95
N CYS A 105 7.36 -3.28 31.24
CA CYS A 105 7.54 -4.73 31.31
C CYS A 105 8.97 -5.06 30.89
N PRO A 106 9.67 -5.98 31.57
CA PRO A 106 10.96 -6.46 31.07
C PRO A 106 10.75 -7.06 29.67
N GLY A 107 11.33 -6.44 28.65
CA GLY A 107 11.15 -6.82 27.25
C GLY A 107 12.48 -6.84 26.50
N ASN A 108 12.60 -7.75 25.54
CA ASN A 108 13.64 -7.70 24.49
C ASN A 108 13.09 -6.94 23.27
N SER A 109 13.91 -6.75 22.24
CA SER A 109 13.50 -6.06 20.99
C SER A 109 12.25 -6.68 20.38
N THR A 110 12.13 -8.01 20.35
CA THR A 110 10.95 -8.73 19.85
C THR A 110 9.69 -8.40 20.66
N THR A 111 9.79 -8.31 21.99
CA THR A 111 8.65 -7.98 22.86
C THR A 111 8.19 -6.54 22.64
N LEU A 112 9.12 -5.61 22.44
CA LEU A 112 8.80 -4.22 22.12
C LEU A 112 8.11 -4.11 20.77
N LEU A 113 8.66 -4.76 19.74
CA LEU A 113 8.06 -4.82 18.41
C LEU A 113 6.63 -5.39 18.45
N MET A 114 6.46 -6.51 19.16
CA MET A 114 5.17 -7.16 19.33
C MET A 114 4.16 -6.23 20.02
N ASN A 115 4.55 -5.55 21.10
CA ASN A 115 3.68 -4.62 21.79
C ASN A 115 3.27 -3.43 20.91
N SER A 116 4.21 -2.87 20.15
CA SER A 116 3.93 -1.77 19.22
C SER A 116 2.95 -2.21 18.13
N PHE A 117 3.17 -3.38 17.53
CA PHE A 117 2.30 -3.91 16.49
C PHE A 117 0.90 -4.26 17.02
N VAL A 118 0.81 -4.93 18.18
CA VAL A 118 -0.48 -5.22 18.86
C VAL A 118 -1.24 -3.93 19.17
N GLY A 119 -0.53 -2.85 19.52
CA GLY A 119 -1.13 -1.52 19.67
C GLY A 119 -1.78 -1.02 18.38
N ALA A 120 -1.09 -1.16 17.24
CA ALA A 120 -1.58 -0.72 15.93
C ALA A 120 -2.78 -1.51 15.39
N ILE A 121 -2.92 -2.79 15.78
CA ILE A 121 -4.00 -3.68 15.32
C ILE A 121 -5.14 -3.84 16.35
N LYS A 122 -5.06 -3.19 17.50
CA LYS A 122 -6.04 -3.36 18.59
C LYS A 122 -7.43 -2.96 18.14
N ARG A 123 -8.42 -3.87 18.22
CA ARG A 123 -9.80 -3.63 17.77
C ARG A 123 -10.43 -2.33 18.31
N SER A 124 -10.11 -1.93 19.54
CA SER A 124 -10.65 -0.69 20.14
C SER A 124 -10.08 0.62 19.59
N THR A 125 -9.17 0.59 18.61
CA THR A 125 -8.70 1.82 17.95
C THR A 125 -9.70 2.33 16.93
N ASP A 126 -9.62 3.63 16.67
CA ASP A 126 -10.46 4.33 15.70
C ASP A 126 -10.35 3.69 14.30
N LEU A 127 -11.49 3.34 13.70
CA LEU A 127 -11.57 2.70 12.37
C LEU A 127 -10.91 3.53 11.27
N ARG A 128 -10.78 4.85 11.47
CA ARG A 128 -10.08 5.75 10.56
C ARG A 128 -8.60 5.40 10.36
N TYR A 129 -7.97 4.78 11.37
CA TYR A 129 -6.55 4.47 11.36
C TYR A 129 -6.24 3.00 11.70
N ASN A 130 -7.25 2.17 11.95
CA ASN A 130 -7.05 0.80 12.39
C ASN A 130 -6.58 -0.11 11.24
N ILE A 131 -5.35 -0.65 11.34
CA ILE A 131 -4.78 -1.51 10.30
C ILE A 131 -5.54 -2.84 10.19
N TRP A 132 -5.93 -3.43 11.32
CA TRP A 132 -6.66 -4.69 11.37
C TRP A 132 -7.98 -4.62 10.61
N TRP A 133 -8.70 -3.52 10.78
CA TRP A 133 -9.96 -3.24 10.11
C TRP A 133 -9.79 -3.15 8.60
N SER A 134 -8.78 -2.41 8.14
CA SER A 134 -8.59 -2.15 6.71
C SER A 134 -7.98 -3.33 5.96
N PHE A 135 -7.11 -4.11 6.61
CA PHE A 135 -6.30 -5.14 5.95
C PHE A 135 -6.59 -6.57 6.40
N GLY A 136 -7.38 -6.77 7.46
CA GLY A 136 -8.03 -8.05 7.76
C GLY A 136 -7.44 -8.88 8.89
N ILE A 137 -8.13 -9.99 9.16
CA ILE A 137 -8.02 -10.77 10.41
C ILE A 137 -6.70 -11.55 10.57
N PHE A 138 -5.95 -11.79 9.49
CA PHE A 138 -4.66 -12.49 9.56
C PHE A 138 -3.64 -11.75 10.44
N LEU A 139 -3.82 -10.43 10.62
CA LEU A 139 -2.94 -9.60 11.45
C LEU A 139 -2.93 -10.04 12.92
N GLU A 140 -4.01 -10.67 13.42
CA GLU A 140 -4.07 -11.23 14.78
C GLU A 140 -3.09 -12.39 14.99
N ASP A 141 -2.71 -13.05 13.90
CA ASP A 141 -1.80 -14.20 13.90
C ASP A 141 -0.34 -13.80 13.67
N VAL A 142 -0.05 -12.54 13.37
CA VAL A 142 1.32 -12.05 13.16
C VAL A 142 2.14 -12.03 14.46
N PRO A 143 1.64 -11.57 15.63
CA PRO A 143 2.41 -11.56 16.87
C PRO A 143 3.04 -12.90 17.25
N ARG A 144 2.30 -14.00 17.05
CA ARG A 144 2.78 -15.37 17.34
C ARG A 144 3.87 -15.87 16.38
N ARG A 145 4.11 -15.15 15.28
CA ARG A 145 5.11 -15.47 14.24
C ARG A 145 6.37 -14.61 14.33
N LEU A 146 6.36 -13.57 15.17
CA LEU A 146 7.51 -12.68 15.36
C LEU A 146 8.68 -13.41 16.05
N GLY A 147 9.90 -13.07 15.66
CA GLY A 147 11.15 -13.67 16.15
C GLY A 147 11.55 -14.97 15.46
N SER A 148 10.73 -15.48 14.52
CA SER A 148 11.02 -16.71 13.76
C SER A 148 11.41 -16.45 12.31
N ASN A 149 11.09 -15.28 11.75
CA ASN A 149 11.39 -14.91 10.38
C ASN A 149 11.80 -13.43 10.34
N GLU A 150 13.05 -13.16 10.01
CA GLU A 150 13.61 -11.82 10.07
C GLU A 150 12.97 -10.89 9.05
N ALA A 151 12.60 -11.37 7.86
CA ALA A 151 11.90 -10.56 6.87
C ALA A 151 10.54 -10.08 7.39
N LEU A 152 9.77 -10.94 8.05
CA LEU A 152 8.50 -10.58 8.68
C LEU A 152 8.72 -9.60 9.83
N ASP A 153 9.70 -9.84 10.70
CA ASP A 153 9.99 -8.95 11.83
C ASP A 153 10.34 -7.53 11.36
N ARG A 154 11.14 -7.42 10.30
CA ARG A 154 11.54 -6.14 9.70
C ARG A 154 10.39 -5.44 9.01
N ALA A 155 9.55 -6.19 8.28
CA ALA A 155 8.33 -5.64 7.69
C ALA A 155 7.39 -5.08 8.75
N VAL A 156 7.23 -5.80 9.88
CA VAL A 156 6.40 -5.39 11.00
C VAL A 156 6.96 -4.13 11.71
N ASP A 157 8.28 -4.01 11.84
CA ASP A 157 8.91 -2.80 12.40
C ASP A 157 8.71 -1.59 11.49
N ALA A 158 8.86 -1.79 10.17
CA ALA A 158 8.63 -0.75 9.17
C ALA A 158 7.17 -0.25 9.19
N VAL A 159 6.18 -1.15 9.10
CA VAL A 159 4.76 -0.74 9.08
C VAL A 159 4.34 -0.06 10.37
N THR A 160 4.82 -0.54 11.52
CA THR A 160 4.43 0.02 12.81
C THR A 160 5.00 1.43 12.98
N THR A 161 6.23 1.65 12.51
CA THR A 161 6.87 2.97 12.53
C THR A 161 6.17 3.94 11.57
N ALA A 162 5.91 3.51 10.34
CA ALA A 162 5.22 4.33 9.33
C ALA A 162 3.80 4.69 9.76
N HIS A 163 3.05 3.71 10.29
CA HIS A 163 1.69 3.90 10.79
C HIS A 163 1.62 4.86 11.98
N ALA A 164 2.56 4.79 12.92
CA ALA A 164 2.61 5.73 14.05
C ALA A 164 2.82 7.19 13.59
N GLY A 165 3.72 7.40 12.62
CA GLY A 165 3.91 8.71 11.98
C GLY A 165 2.65 9.18 11.24
N PHE A 166 2.02 8.29 10.49
CA PHE A 166 0.79 8.56 9.76
C PHE A 166 -0.38 8.95 10.69
N CYS A 167 -0.58 8.23 11.80
CA CYS A 167 -1.63 8.53 12.79
C CYS A 167 -1.47 9.91 13.43
N THR A 168 -0.24 10.44 13.46
CA THR A 168 0.08 11.77 14.00
C THR A 168 0.17 12.85 12.91
N ARG A 169 -0.22 12.51 11.66
CA ARG A 169 -0.15 13.37 10.47
C ARG A 169 1.24 13.98 10.25
N GLN A 170 2.29 13.26 10.63
CA GLN A 170 3.66 13.67 10.37
C GLN A 170 4.06 13.29 8.94
N PRO A 171 4.95 14.07 8.29
CA PRO A 171 5.59 13.62 7.07
C PRO A 171 6.35 12.31 7.33
N VAL A 172 6.51 11.49 6.30
CA VAL A 172 7.22 10.22 6.44
C VAL A 172 8.64 10.46 6.95
N SER A 173 8.96 9.81 8.09
CA SER A 173 10.25 9.98 8.72
C SER A 173 11.34 9.22 7.96
N THR A 174 12.57 9.74 8.04
CA THR A 174 13.76 9.05 7.52
C THR A 174 13.95 7.68 8.18
N GLU A 175 13.54 7.53 9.45
CA GLU A 175 13.52 6.25 10.15
C GLU A 175 12.56 5.25 9.50
N ALA A 176 11.33 5.66 9.18
CA ALA A 176 10.35 4.80 8.52
C ALA A 176 10.85 4.32 7.15
N LEU A 177 11.42 5.23 6.35
CA LEU A 177 12.02 4.89 5.05
C LEU A 177 13.22 3.95 5.19
N ALA A 178 14.10 4.19 6.17
CA ALA A 178 15.25 3.34 6.43
C ALA A 178 14.82 1.92 6.83
N LYS A 179 13.83 1.79 7.72
CA LYS A 179 13.25 0.50 8.13
C LYS A 179 12.59 -0.22 6.96
N TYR A 180 11.81 0.49 6.15
CA TYR A 180 11.20 -0.08 4.95
C TYR A 180 12.25 -0.57 3.93
N SER A 181 13.24 0.25 3.62
CA SER A 181 14.36 -0.13 2.73
C SER A 181 15.11 -1.35 3.26
N TYR A 182 15.33 -1.42 4.56
CA TYR A 182 16.00 -2.56 5.19
C TYR A 182 15.13 -3.83 5.19
N ALA A 183 13.82 -3.70 5.37
CA ALA A 183 12.88 -4.79 5.23
C ALA A 183 12.86 -5.35 3.80
N LEU A 184 12.87 -4.48 2.76
CA LEU A 184 12.98 -4.90 1.36
C LEU A 184 14.29 -5.66 1.09
N LYS A 185 15.43 -5.16 1.59
CA LYS A 185 16.73 -5.84 1.46
C LYS A 185 16.71 -7.23 2.13
N THR A 186 16.11 -7.33 3.31
CA THR A 186 15.98 -8.59 4.04
C THR A 186 15.07 -9.56 3.30
N LEU A 187 13.91 -9.08 2.82
CA LEU A 187 12.96 -9.88 2.04
C LEU A 187 13.64 -10.45 0.79
N ARG A 188 14.44 -9.67 0.07
CA ARG A 188 15.16 -10.15 -1.13
C ARG A 188 16.04 -11.38 -0.83
N VAL A 189 16.77 -11.37 0.29
CA VAL A 189 17.56 -12.53 0.74
C VAL A 189 16.70 -13.76 0.98
N TYR A 190 15.50 -13.59 1.54
CA TYR A 190 14.55 -14.68 1.74
C TYR A 190 13.95 -15.19 0.42
N LEU A 191 13.83 -14.33 -0.59
CA LEU A 191 13.33 -14.72 -1.92
C LEU A 191 14.39 -15.47 -2.75
N ASP A 192 15.68 -15.24 -2.49
CA ASP A 192 16.78 -15.94 -3.17
C ASP A 192 16.90 -17.43 -2.75
N ASP A 193 16.34 -17.82 -1.60
CA ASP A 193 16.25 -19.23 -1.16
C ASP A 193 14.84 -19.79 -1.47
N PRO A 194 14.70 -20.81 -2.35
CA PRO A 194 13.40 -21.38 -2.72
C PRO A 194 12.54 -21.88 -1.54
N LEU A 195 13.17 -22.43 -0.49
CA LEU A 195 12.44 -22.92 0.68
C LEU A 195 11.87 -21.75 1.47
N GLN A 196 12.68 -20.71 1.69
CA GLN A 196 12.27 -19.50 2.40
C GLN A 196 11.28 -18.67 1.60
N ALA A 197 11.45 -18.55 0.28
CA ALA A 197 10.53 -17.86 -0.63
C ALA A 197 9.13 -18.46 -0.54
N SER A 198 9.04 -19.80 -0.47
CA SER A 198 7.77 -20.51 -0.36
C SER A 198 7.12 -20.44 1.02
N ALA A 199 7.75 -19.87 2.05
CA ALA A 199 7.24 -19.88 3.42
C ALA A 199 6.05 -18.92 3.63
N SER A 200 5.12 -19.29 4.53
CA SER A 200 3.97 -18.45 4.88
C SER A 200 4.37 -17.11 5.49
N SER A 201 5.44 -17.10 6.29
CA SER A 201 5.97 -15.87 6.89
C SER A 201 6.55 -14.92 5.85
N THR A 202 7.14 -15.42 4.77
CA THR A 202 7.66 -14.59 3.67
C THR A 202 6.52 -13.96 2.87
N LEU A 203 5.48 -14.74 2.53
CA LEU A 203 4.26 -14.20 1.92
C LEU A 203 3.57 -13.17 2.83
N CYS A 204 3.55 -13.41 4.14
CA CYS A 204 3.05 -12.45 5.12
C CYS A 204 3.92 -11.18 5.16
N ALA A 205 5.25 -11.30 5.10
CA ALA A 205 6.15 -10.14 5.05
C ALA A 205 5.87 -9.26 3.83
N VAL A 206 5.65 -9.86 2.65
CA VAL A 206 5.21 -9.13 1.44
C VAL A 206 3.89 -8.40 1.67
N MET A 207 2.91 -9.07 2.28
CA MET A 207 1.65 -8.42 2.63
C MET A 207 1.81 -7.27 3.63
N ILE A 208 2.66 -7.41 4.64
CA ILE A 208 2.94 -6.34 5.58
C ILE A 208 3.66 -5.16 4.91
N LEU A 209 4.55 -5.42 3.94
CA LEU A 209 5.21 -4.36 3.17
C LEU A 209 4.23 -3.64 2.24
N LEU A 210 3.27 -4.35 1.65
CA LEU A 210 2.16 -3.74 0.91
C LEU A 210 1.37 -2.76 1.80
N VAL A 211 1.04 -3.18 3.02
CA VAL A 211 0.39 -2.32 4.02
C VAL A 211 1.27 -1.13 4.39
N CYS A 212 2.57 -1.36 4.59
CA CYS A 212 3.53 -0.29 4.90
C CYS A 212 3.57 0.76 3.80
N GLN A 213 3.50 0.35 2.54
CA GLN A 213 3.53 1.25 1.38
C GLN A 213 2.35 2.24 1.38
N THR A 214 1.20 1.86 1.90
CA THR A 214 0.04 2.77 2.08
C THR A 214 0.39 3.99 2.93
N PHE A 215 1.32 3.88 3.88
CA PHE A 215 1.67 4.96 4.81
C PHE A 215 2.91 5.75 4.40
N ILE A 216 3.84 5.11 3.69
CA ILE A 216 5.09 5.77 3.26
C ILE A 216 4.99 6.45 1.90
N GLY A 217 3.91 6.20 1.15
CA GLY A 217 3.75 6.71 -0.22
C GLY A 217 4.45 5.86 -1.27
N SER A 218 4.29 6.25 -2.52
CA SER A 218 4.88 5.60 -3.69
C SER A 218 5.57 6.67 -4.52
N ASN A 219 6.88 6.52 -4.77
CA ASN A 219 7.71 7.46 -5.56
C ASN A 219 7.23 7.58 -7.03
N GLY A 220 6.02 8.11 -7.27
CA GLY A 220 5.38 8.25 -8.58
C GLY A 220 4.96 6.94 -9.28
N GLN A 221 5.22 5.77 -8.69
CA GLN A 221 4.84 4.48 -9.29
C GLN A 221 3.37 4.14 -9.01
N MET A 222 2.62 3.78 -10.05
CA MET A 222 1.18 3.44 -9.94
C MET A 222 0.92 2.29 -8.97
N MET A 223 1.75 1.25 -8.97
CA MET A 223 1.50 0.00 -8.25
C MET A 223 2.67 -0.34 -7.33
N SER A 224 2.35 -1.06 -6.25
CA SER A 224 3.32 -1.43 -5.22
C SER A 224 4.37 -2.43 -5.68
N GLY A 225 4.04 -3.26 -6.67
CA GLY A 225 4.80 -4.45 -7.04
C GLY A 225 4.74 -5.56 -5.99
N HIS A 226 4.25 -5.30 -4.78
CA HIS A 226 4.11 -6.30 -3.72
C HIS A 226 3.00 -7.31 -4.03
N ALA A 227 1.88 -6.88 -4.62
CA ALA A 227 0.83 -7.83 -4.99
C ALA A 227 1.29 -8.73 -6.14
N GLN A 228 1.99 -8.18 -7.14
CA GLN A 228 2.70 -8.98 -8.15
C GLN A 228 3.72 -9.94 -7.53
N GLY A 229 4.52 -9.47 -6.57
CA GLY A 229 5.48 -10.32 -5.85
C GLY A 229 4.79 -11.46 -5.10
N ALA A 230 3.68 -11.18 -4.43
CA ALA A 230 2.87 -12.19 -3.76
C ALA A 230 2.28 -13.21 -4.74
N ALA A 231 1.73 -12.76 -5.87
CA ALA A 231 1.23 -13.64 -6.93
C ALA A 231 2.35 -14.53 -7.48
N SER A 232 3.54 -13.98 -7.71
CA SER A 232 4.72 -14.72 -8.19
C SER A 232 5.18 -15.78 -7.18
N ILE A 233 5.18 -15.45 -5.88
CA ILE A 233 5.48 -16.43 -4.81
C ILE A 233 4.44 -17.55 -4.81
N LEU A 234 3.16 -17.24 -4.95
CA LEU A 234 2.10 -18.24 -4.98
C LEU A 234 2.20 -19.14 -6.21
N HIS A 235 2.44 -18.56 -7.38
CA HIS A 235 2.64 -19.30 -8.63
C HIS A 235 3.84 -20.25 -8.56
N ALA A 236 4.93 -19.83 -7.91
CA ALA A 236 6.12 -20.67 -7.73
C ALA A 236 5.93 -21.83 -6.73
N ARG A 237 4.83 -21.87 -5.95
CA ARG A 237 4.57 -22.95 -5.00
C ARG A 237 4.00 -24.17 -5.72
N LYS A 238 4.39 -25.37 -5.25
CA LYS A 238 3.79 -26.64 -5.68
C LYS A 238 2.27 -26.70 -5.45
N ASN A 239 1.78 -26.00 -4.43
CA ASN A 239 0.36 -25.83 -4.15
C ASN A 239 0.08 -24.34 -4.00
N PHE A 240 -0.71 -23.79 -4.92
CA PHE A 240 -1.06 -22.37 -4.96
C PHE A 240 -1.94 -21.98 -3.77
N GLY A 241 -2.83 -22.87 -3.32
CA GLY A 241 -3.82 -22.58 -2.29
C GLY A 241 -3.26 -22.45 -0.86
N PRO A 242 -4.11 -22.04 0.10
CA PRO A 242 -3.71 -21.90 1.49
C PRO A 242 -3.36 -23.25 2.12
N ARG A 243 -2.26 -23.30 2.89
CA ARG A 243 -1.76 -24.53 3.52
C ARG A 243 -2.23 -24.76 4.96
N ASP A 244 -2.60 -23.69 5.66
CA ASP A 244 -3.03 -23.72 7.05
C ASP A 244 -4.09 -22.64 7.35
N ASP A 245 -4.60 -22.62 8.58
CA ASP A 245 -5.62 -21.66 9.01
C ASP A 245 -5.16 -20.19 8.85
N PHE A 246 -3.87 -19.94 9.07
CA PHE A 246 -3.31 -18.61 8.92
C PHE A 246 -3.29 -18.17 7.46
N GLU A 247 -2.86 -19.04 6.54
CA GLU A 247 -2.88 -18.75 5.12
C GLU A 247 -4.31 -18.58 4.61
N ARG A 248 -5.32 -19.30 5.13
CA ARG A 248 -6.73 -19.02 4.76
C ARG A 248 -7.15 -17.59 5.09
N LYS A 249 -6.76 -17.09 6.28
CA LYS A 249 -7.00 -15.69 6.68
C LYS A 249 -6.18 -14.70 5.86
N LEU A 250 -4.93 -15.04 5.55
CA LEU A 250 -4.05 -14.21 4.74
C LEU A 250 -4.58 -14.08 3.30
N PHE A 251 -5.06 -15.18 2.71
CA PHE A 251 -5.67 -15.22 1.38
C PHE A 251 -6.93 -14.36 1.30
N LEU A 252 -7.74 -14.35 2.36
CA LEU A 252 -8.95 -13.52 2.44
C LEU A 252 -8.64 -12.03 2.17
N SER A 253 -7.49 -11.56 2.67
CA SER A 253 -6.99 -10.20 2.46
C SER A 253 -6.19 -10.03 1.17
N LEU A 254 -5.25 -10.94 0.92
CA LEU A 254 -4.32 -10.92 -0.22
C LEU A 254 -5.06 -10.93 -1.56
N ARG A 255 -6.14 -11.70 -1.68
CA ARG A 255 -6.92 -11.79 -2.92
C ARG A 255 -7.44 -10.43 -3.37
N GLY A 256 -7.82 -9.53 -2.45
CA GLY A 256 -8.26 -8.19 -2.81
C GLY A 256 -7.14 -7.41 -3.48
N SER A 257 -5.97 -7.35 -2.84
CA SER A 257 -4.79 -6.66 -3.38
C SER A 257 -4.35 -7.21 -4.73
N VAL A 258 -4.27 -8.54 -4.88
CA VAL A 258 -3.83 -9.19 -6.12
C VAL A 258 -4.86 -9.05 -7.24
N LEU A 259 -6.16 -9.17 -6.94
CA LEU A 259 -7.21 -8.97 -7.93
C LEU A 259 -7.18 -7.55 -8.49
N PHE A 260 -7.17 -6.53 -7.63
CA PHE A 260 -7.22 -5.15 -8.08
C PHE A 260 -5.94 -4.71 -8.80
N GLU A 261 -4.76 -5.14 -8.34
CA GLU A 261 -3.51 -4.89 -9.09
C GLU A 261 -3.52 -5.65 -10.42
N GLY A 262 -4.02 -6.89 -10.46
CA GLY A 262 -4.11 -7.73 -11.66
C GLY A 262 -5.07 -7.23 -12.72
N LEU A 263 -5.97 -6.29 -12.41
CA LEU A 263 -6.80 -5.62 -13.44
C LEU A 263 -5.96 -4.72 -14.36
N TYR A 264 -4.82 -4.23 -13.87
CA TYR A 264 -3.99 -3.22 -14.55
C TYR A 264 -2.55 -3.66 -14.77
N ASN A 265 -2.08 -4.68 -14.05
CA ASN A 265 -0.73 -5.21 -14.13
C ASN A 265 -0.72 -6.54 -14.90
N ASP A 266 -0.40 -6.48 -16.20
CA ASP A 266 -0.29 -7.65 -17.07
C ASP A 266 0.83 -8.64 -16.63
N ALA A 267 1.72 -8.23 -15.70
CA ALA A 267 2.73 -9.13 -15.13
C ALA A 267 2.15 -10.12 -14.09
N ILE A 268 0.90 -9.92 -13.64
CA ILE A 268 0.16 -10.89 -12.84
C ILE A 268 -0.58 -11.85 -13.79
N ASP A 269 0.14 -12.84 -14.30
CA ASP A 269 -0.38 -13.80 -15.28
C ASP A 269 -0.70 -15.15 -14.61
N LEU A 270 -1.81 -15.19 -13.86
CA LEU A 270 -2.30 -16.41 -13.22
C LEU A 270 -3.27 -17.18 -14.14
N THR A 271 -3.29 -18.51 -14.05
CA THR A 271 -4.26 -19.34 -14.77
C THR A 271 -5.67 -19.20 -14.18
N PRO A 272 -6.75 -19.56 -14.92
CA PRO A 272 -8.10 -19.54 -14.37
C PRO A 272 -8.26 -20.36 -13.07
N GLU A 273 -7.56 -21.48 -12.95
CA GLU A 273 -7.55 -22.32 -11.75
C GLU A 273 -6.86 -21.63 -10.57
N GLU A 274 -5.74 -20.94 -10.83
CA GLU A 274 -5.01 -20.16 -9.83
C GLU A 274 -5.82 -18.95 -9.36
N TRP A 275 -6.48 -18.23 -10.29
CA TRP A 275 -7.44 -17.18 -9.95
C TRP A 275 -8.57 -17.73 -9.08
N GLY A 276 -9.12 -18.90 -9.43
CA GLY A 276 -10.12 -19.60 -8.63
C GLY A 276 -9.62 -19.94 -7.22
N ALA A 277 -8.41 -20.52 -7.11
CA ALA A 277 -7.79 -20.87 -5.84
C ALA A 277 -7.49 -19.65 -4.96
N LEU A 278 -7.18 -18.50 -5.56
CA LEU A 278 -6.95 -17.24 -4.85
C LEU A 278 -8.24 -16.70 -4.18
N VAL A 279 -9.37 -16.79 -4.88
CA VAL A 279 -10.62 -16.15 -4.44
C VAL A 279 -11.55 -17.06 -3.64
N ASN A 280 -11.44 -18.37 -3.82
CA ASN A 280 -12.24 -19.34 -3.09
C ASN A 280 -11.82 -19.37 -1.61
N ASN A 281 -12.76 -19.09 -0.72
CA ASN A 281 -12.52 -19.04 0.71
C ASN A 281 -13.79 -19.36 1.49
N ASP A 282 -13.69 -20.25 2.47
CA ASP A 282 -14.82 -20.72 3.28
C ASP A 282 -15.42 -19.60 4.16
N PHE A 283 -14.65 -18.56 4.50
CA PHE A 283 -15.12 -17.45 5.34
C PHE A 283 -16.23 -16.62 4.67
N ASP A 284 -16.32 -16.61 3.34
CA ASP A 284 -17.25 -15.77 2.59
C ASP A 284 -17.86 -16.46 1.36
N GLN A 285 -17.85 -17.79 1.35
CA GLN A 285 -18.37 -18.59 0.25
C GLN A 285 -19.83 -18.25 -0.09
N ASP A 286 -20.67 -18.05 0.93
CA ASP A 286 -22.09 -17.75 0.73
C ASP A 286 -22.40 -16.25 0.78
N GLN A 287 -21.38 -15.41 1.00
CA GLN A 287 -21.57 -13.97 1.12
C GLN A 287 -21.51 -13.27 -0.25
N PRO A 288 -22.36 -12.26 -0.49
CA PRO A 288 -22.42 -11.56 -1.77
C PRO A 288 -21.09 -10.87 -2.11
N GLU A 289 -20.35 -10.35 -1.14
CA GLU A 289 -19.02 -9.78 -1.36
C GLU A 289 -18.00 -10.81 -1.87
N GLY A 290 -18.05 -12.05 -1.37
CA GLY A 290 -17.21 -13.14 -1.86
C GLY A 290 -17.58 -13.56 -3.26
N GLN A 291 -18.89 -13.62 -3.56
CA GLN A 291 -19.38 -13.88 -4.91
C GLN A 291 -18.98 -12.77 -5.89
N MET A 292 -18.93 -11.52 -5.44
CA MET A 292 -18.49 -10.38 -6.24
C MET A 292 -17.01 -10.49 -6.61
N LEU A 293 -16.14 -10.86 -5.66
CA LEU A 293 -14.71 -11.09 -5.93
C LEU A 293 -14.48 -12.26 -6.89
N ARG A 294 -15.29 -13.33 -6.81
CA ARG A 294 -15.27 -14.43 -7.77
C ARG A 294 -15.66 -14.00 -9.19
N CYS A 295 -16.59 -13.04 -9.31
CA CYS A 295 -16.87 -12.43 -10.61
C CYS A 295 -15.64 -11.66 -11.11
N LEU A 296 -15.07 -10.80 -10.26
CA LEU A 296 -13.88 -9.99 -10.59
C LEU A 296 -12.67 -10.83 -11.00
N ALA A 297 -12.48 -12.02 -10.42
CA ALA A 297 -11.39 -12.96 -10.77
C ALA A 297 -11.35 -13.35 -12.26
N ARG A 298 -12.49 -13.26 -12.96
CA ARG A 298 -12.57 -13.53 -14.40
C ARG A 298 -12.10 -12.35 -15.25
N ALA A 299 -12.07 -11.14 -14.69
CA ALA A 299 -11.84 -9.92 -15.44
C ALA A 299 -10.44 -9.81 -16.07
N PRO A 300 -9.31 -10.15 -15.40
CA PRO A 300 -7.99 -10.04 -16.00
C PRO A 300 -7.86 -10.80 -17.33
N VAL A 301 -8.33 -12.04 -17.37
CA VAL A 301 -8.32 -12.89 -18.58
C VAL A 301 -9.22 -12.31 -19.68
N LEU A 302 -10.42 -11.85 -19.31
CA LEU A 302 -11.37 -11.23 -20.24
C LEU A 302 -10.81 -9.94 -20.84
N ILE A 303 -10.14 -9.11 -20.04
CA ILE A 303 -9.51 -7.87 -20.49
C ILE A 303 -8.36 -8.18 -21.46
N LYS A 304 -7.50 -9.16 -21.14
CA LYS A 304 -6.39 -9.57 -22.00
C LYS A 304 -6.91 -10.03 -23.38
N ARG A 305 -7.94 -10.87 -23.39
CA ARG A 305 -8.63 -11.34 -24.61
C ARG A 305 -9.30 -10.20 -25.37
N GLY A 306 -9.99 -9.30 -24.67
CA GLY A 306 -10.67 -8.14 -25.28
C GLY A 306 -9.68 -7.17 -25.93
N LYS A 307 -8.60 -6.82 -25.23
CA LYS A 307 -7.51 -6.00 -25.78
C LYS A 307 -6.91 -6.63 -27.04
N GLN A 308 -6.76 -7.95 -27.07
CA GLN A 308 -6.24 -8.66 -28.23
C GLN A 308 -7.22 -8.62 -29.40
N ALA A 309 -8.48 -9.01 -29.18
CA ALA A 309 -9.52 -9.00 -30.19
C ALA A 309 -9.72 -7.59 -30.81
N ILE A 310 -9.70 -6.53 -29.99
CA ILE A 310 -9.78 -5.14 -30.47
C ILE A 310 -8.59 -4.77 -31.36
N ARG A 311 -7.36 -5.20 -31.00
CA ARG A 311 -6.17 -4.95 -31.83
C ARG A 311 -6.21 -5.71 -33.14
N ASP A 312 -6.70 -6.93 -33.11
CA ASP A 312 -6.74 -7.84 -34.26
C ASP A 312 -7.95 -7.54 -35.19
N GLY A 313 -8.91 -6.72 -34.73
CA GLY A 313 -10.11 -6.36 -35.47
C GLY A 313 -11.16 -7.47 -35.49
N ASP A 314 -11.14 -8.35 -34.49
CA ASP A 314 -12.03 -9.50 -34.37
C ASP A 314 -13.47 -9.09 -34.00
N ASP A 315 -14.42 -9.97 -34.29
CA ASP A 315 -15.79 -9.86 -33.78
C ASP A 315 -15.81 -9.97 -32.24
N LEU A 316 -16.25 -8.91 -31.57
CA LEU A 316 -16.32 -8.82 -30.11
C LEU A 316 -17.59 -9.46 -29.52
N THR A 317 -18.57 -9.84 -30.36
CA THR A 317 -19.86 -10.40 -29.94
C THR A 317 -19.71 -11.59 -28.98
N PRO A 318 -18.83 -12.58 -29.21
CA PRO A 318 -18.65 -13.71 -28.29
C PRO A 318 -18.17 -13.27 -26.90
N LEU A 319 -17.28 -12.28 -26.86
CA LEU A 319 -16.77 -11.71 -25.61
C LEU A 319 -17.85 -10.92 -24.87
N THR A 320 -18.63 -10.12 -25.59
CA THR A 320 -19.80 -9.41 -25.04
C THR A 320 -20.81 -10.39 -24.43
N MET A 321 -21.10 -11.51 -25.11
CA MET A 321 -21.98 -12.57 -24.60
C MET A 321 -21.42 -13.27 -23.35
N GLU A 322 -20.10 -13.34 -23.19
CA GLU A 322 -19.46 -13.91 -22.00
C GLU A 322 -19.48 -12.94 -20.81
N VAL A 323 -19.24 -11.64 -21.04
CA VAL A 323 -19.17 -10.61 -19.98
C VAL A 323 -20.57 -10.23 -19.47
N ARG A 324 -21.58 -10.18 -20.34
CA ARG A 324 -22.94 -9.75 -20.01
C ARG A 324 -23.57 -10.49 -18.82
N PRO A 325 -23.56 -11.84 -18.74
CA PRO A 325 -24.10 -12.54 -17.58
C PRO A 325 -23.31 -12.27 -16.29
N ILE A 326 -22.00 -11.98 -16.37
CA ILE A 326 -21.18 -11.61 -15.21
C ILE A 326 -21.63 -10.26 -14.67
N TYR A 327 -21.82 -9.27 -15.55
CA TYR A 327 -22.32 -7.96 -15.18
C TYR A 327 -23.72 -8.04 -14.55
N GLN A 328 -24.64 -8.81 -15.13
CA GLN A 328 -25.98 -9.00 -14.55
C GLN A 328 -25.93 -9.64 -13.16
N LYS A 329 -25.05 -10.63 -12.96
CA LYS A 329 -24.81 -11.20 -11.63
C LYS A 329 -24.26 -10.15 -10.65
N CYS A 330 -23.32 -9.31 -11.08
CA CYS A 330 -22.79 -8.23 -10.24
C CYS A 330 -23.89 -7.24 -9.83
N LYS A 331 -24.80 -6.87 -10.75
CA LYS A 331 -25.94 -5.99 -10.42
C LYS A 331 -26.86 -6.58 -9.35
N LEU A 332 -27.18 -7.88 -9.45
CA LEU A 332 -28.00 -8.57 -8.44
C LEU A 332 -27.31 -8.56 -7.07
N LEU A 333 -26.03 -8.93 -7.02
CA LEU A 333 -25.24 -8.94 -5.79
C LEU A 333 -25.07 -7.53 -5.19
N LEU A 334 -24.93 -6.51 -6.04
CA LEU A 334 -24.89 -5.10 -5.60
C LEU A 334 -26.22 -4.70 -4.94
N GLY A 335 -27.36 -5.15 -5.49
CA GLY A 335 -28.68 -4.98 -4.88
C GLY A 335 -28.76 -5.60 -3.48
N GLU A 336 -28.25 -6.82 -3.30
CA GLU A 336 -28.19 -7.49 -1.99
C GLU A 336 -27.31 -6.73 -0.98
N LEU A 337 -26.13 -6.25 -1.42
CA LEU A 337 -25.23 -5.46 -0.58
C LEU A 337 -25.85 -4.11 -0.17
N LYS A 338 -26.58 -3.47 -1.09
CA LYS A 338 -27.32 -2.23 -0.83
C LYS A 338 -28.45 -2.48 0.17
N ALA A 339 -29.21 -3.56 0.01
CA ALA A 339 -30.27 -3.96 0.93
C ALA A 339 -29.74 -4.16 2.35
N ARG A 340 -28.62 -4.88 2.54
CA ARG A 340 -27.98 -5.05 3.86
C ARG A 340 -27.61 -3.73 4.54
N THR A 341 -27.17 -2.75 3.74
CA THR A 341 -26.83 -1.41 4.26
C THR A 341 -28.10 -0.68 4.73
N VAL A 342 -29.17 -0.71 3.94
CA VAL A 342 -30.46 -0.07 4.27
C VAL A 342 -31.13 -0.77 5.45
N ASP A 343 -31.20 -2.11 5.45
CA ASP A 343 -31.79 -2.90 6.53
C ASP A 343 -31.12 -2.58 7.86
N PHE A 344 -29.78 -2.49 7.88
CA PHE A 344 -29.05 -2.08 9.07
C PHE A 344 -29.37 -0.64 9.49
N GLU A 345 -29.38 0.32 8.55
CA GLU A 345 -29.73 1.73 8.81
C GLU A 345 -31.16 1.91 9.34
N THR A 346 -32.10 1.03 8.97
CA THR A 346 -33.49 1.07 9.43
C THR A 346 -33.77 0.24 10.69
N SER A 347 -32.84 -0.62 11.10
CA SER A 347 -32.99 -1.50 12.27
C SER A 347 -32.90 -0.74 13.60
N GLU A 348 -33.53 -1.26 14.66
CA GLU A 348 -33.37 -0.74 16.03
C GLU A 348 -31.90 -0.77 16.51
N LEU A 349 -31.06 -1.61 15.89
CA LEU A 349 -29.62 -1.66 16.15
C LEU A 349 -28.90 -0.35 15.77
N SER A 350 -29.47 0.44 14.86
CA SER A 350 -28.93 1.75 14.44
C SER A 350 -29.23 2.89 15.42
N THR A 351 -30.25 2.74 16.26
CA THR A 351 -30.73 3.76 17.22
C THR A 351 -30.24 3.51 18.65
N MET A 352 -29.68 2.33 18.92
CA MET A 352 -28.97 2.02 20.16
C MET A 352 -27.73 2.92 20.32
N PRO A 353 -27.32 3.30 21.56
CA PRO A 353 -26.09 4.06 21.78
C PRO A 353 -24.93 3.37 21.08
N GLU A 354 -24.07 4.11 20.36
CA GLU A 354 -23.03 3.62 19.44
C GLU A 354 -22.17 2.49 20.03
N THR A 355 -22.69 1.26 20.04
CA THR A 355 -21.92 0.13 20.49
C THR A 355 -20.77 -0.04 19.51
N PHE A 356 -19.62 -0.47 20.03
CA PHE A 356 -18.47 -0.76 19.20
C PHE A 356 -18.81 -1.71 18.04
N MET A 357 -19.70 -2.69 18.28
CA MET A 357 -20.17 -3.63 17.25
C MET A 357 -21.06 -2.98 16.19
N ALA A 358 -22.00 -2.10 16.58
CA ALA A 358 -22.83 -1.38 15.61
C ALA A 358 -22.00 -0.51 14.66
N ARG A 359 -20.96 0.17 15.18
CA ARG A 359 -20.02 0.95 14.35
C ARG A 359 -19.24 0.10 13.36
N ILE A 360 -18.75 -1.06 13.80
CA ILE A 360 -18.04 -2.02 12.95
C ILE A 360 -18.97 -2.55 11.85
N LEU A 361 -20.19 -2.97 12.19
CA LEU A 361 -21.13 -3.50 11.21
C LEU A 361 -21.54 -2.45 10.18
N ARG A 362 -21.81 -1.22 10.63
CA ARG A 362 -22.09 -0.09 9.72
C ARG A 362 -20.95 0.14 8.73
N ALA A 363 -19.72 0.21 9.24
CA ALA A 363 -18.54 0.41 8.43
C ALA A 363 -18.31 -0.78 7.48
N HIS A 364 -18.62 -2.00 7.92
CA HIS A 364 -18.49 -3.21 7.12
C HIS A 364 -19.43 -3.20 5.93
N TYR A 365 -20.73 -2.99 6.15
CA TYR A 365 -21.73 -2.95 5.08
C TYR A 365 -21.50 -1.81 4.11
N LEU A 366 -21.08 -0.65 4.61
CA LEU A 366 -20.68 0.46 3.74
C LEU A 366 -19.46 0.06 2.89
N ARG A 367 -18.42 -0.54 3.48
CA ARG A 367 -17.24 -0.99 2.73
C ARG A 367 -17.57 -2.04 1.68
N THR A 368 -18.35 -3.06 2.01
CA THR A 368 -18.70 -4.13 1.05
C THR A 368 -19.61 -3.62 -0.06
N HIS A 369 -20.57 -2.74 0.23
CA HIS A 369 -21.37 -2.04 -0.77
C HIS A 369 -20.51 -1.21 -1.73
N GLY A 370 -19.56 -0.42 -1.21
CA GLY A 370 -18.67 0.39 -2.04
C GLY A 370 -17.76 -0.45 -2.95
N ILE A 371 -17.19 -1.55 -2.44
CA ILE A 371 -16.43 -2.50 -3.27
C ILE A 371 -17.33 -3.13 -4.34
N GLY A 372 -18.57 -3.50 -3.98
CA GLY A 372 -19.56 -4.00 -4.93
C GLY A 372 -19.91 -3.00 -6.03
N LEU A 373 -20.05 -1.71 -5.69
CA LEU A 373 -20.22 -0.62 -6.65
C LEU A 373 -19.02 -0.58 -7.60
N ALA A 374 -17.79 -0.55 -7.08
CA ALA A 374 -16.59 -0.50 -7.91
C ALA A 374 -16.51 -1.65 -8.91
N ILE A 375 -16.77 -2.89 -8.46
CA ILE A 375 -16.72 -4.09 -9.33
C ILE A 375 -17.82 -4.05 -10.39
N THR A 376 -19.03 -3.65 -10.02
CA THR A 376 -20.16 -3.54 -10.96
C THR A 376 -19.90 -2.47 -12.02
N THR A 377 -19.41 -1.30 -11.59
CA THR A 377 -18.98 -0.21 -12.47
C THR A 377 -17.85 -0.65 -13.40
N PHE A 378 -16.91 -1.45 -12.91
CA PHE A 378 -15.81 -1.96 -13.72
C PHE A 378 -16.30 -2.90 -14.84
N PHE A 379 -17.20 -3.85 -14.55
CA PHE A 379 -17.80 -4.70 -15.57
C PHE A 379 -18.70 -3.94 -16.55
N ASN A 380 -19.40 -2.90 -16.08
CA ASN A 380 -20.12 -1.97 -16.95
C ASN A 380 -19.16 -1.31 -17.96
N GLY A 381 -17.98 -0.87 -17.51
CA GLY A 381 -16.94 -0.33 -18.37
C GLY A 381 -16.41 -1.32 -19.40
N ILE A 382 -16.18 -2.59 -19.01
CA ILE A 382 -15.80 -3.64 -19.97
C ILE A 382 -16.87 -3.82 -21.05
N LEU A 383 -18.15 -3.83 -20.68
CA LEU A 383 -19.25 -3.96 -21.65
C LEU A 383 -19.32 -2.77 -22.61
N GLN A 384 -19.20 -1.54 -22.11
CA GLN A 384 -19.13 -0.35 -22.96
C GLN A 384 -17.97 -0.44 -23.97
N ALA A 385 -16.86 -1.08 -23.59
CA ALA A 385 -15.72 -1.27 -24.48
C ALA A 385 -15.88 -2.36 -25.53
N LEU A 386 -16.63 -3.40 -25.21
CA LEU A 386 -16.89 -4.48 -26.16
C LEU A 386 -18.06 -4.17 -27.09
N ASP A 387 -19.02 -3.36 -26.63
CA ASP A 387 -20.19 -2.91 -27.40
C ASP A 387 -20.48 -1.42 -27.15
N PRO A 388 -19.80 -0.51 -27.87
CA PRO A 388 -20.04 0.93 -27.75
C PRO A 388 -21.44 1.36 -28.19
N SER A 389 -22.18 0.50 -28.90
CA SER A 389 -23.54 0.79 -29.38
C SER A 389 -24.62 0.48 -28.33
N ASP A 390 -24.26 -0.18 -27.22
CA ASP A 390 -25.17 -0.48 -26.12
C ASP A 390 -25.44 0.76 -25.25
N TYR A 391 -26.43 1.54 -25.64
CA TYR A 391 -26.90 2.71 -24.88
C TYR A 391 -27.43 2.35 -23.48
N THR A 392 -27.83 1.10 -23.23
CA THR A 392 -28.32 0.70 -21.90
C THR A 392 -27.18 0.71 -20.89
N CYS A 393 -26.00 0.21 -21.26
CA CYS A 393 -24.82 0.25 -20.39
C CYS A 393 -24.40 1.69 -20.06
N MET A 394 -24.50 2.61 -21.01
CA MET A 394 -24.20 4.04 -20.80
C MET A 394 -25.23 4.74 -19.89
N ILE A 395 -26.51 4.43 -20.01
CA ILE A 395 -27.55 5.00 -19.14
C ILE A 395 -27.36 4.49 -17.70
N GLU A 396 -27.05 3.20 -17.54
CA GLU A 396 -26.79 2.59 -16.23
C GLU A 396 -25.52 3.15 -15.58
N SER A 397 -24.48 3.46 -16.37
CA SER A 397 -23.22 3.99 -15.83
C SER A 397 -23.41 5.31 -15.09
N ARG A 398 -24.31 6.19 -15.58
CA ARG A 398 -24.66 7.44 -14.91
C ARG A 398 -25.14 7.21 -13.47
N SER A 399 -26.07 6.27 -13.30
CA SER A 399 -26.63 5.92 -11.98
C SER A 399 -25.56 5.34 -11.05
N LEU A 400 -24.69 4.46 -11.58
CA LEU A 400 -23.57 3.87 -10.82
C LEU A 400 -22.56 4.94 -10.36
N VAL A 401 -22.27 5.94 -11.20
CA VAL A 401 -21.36 7.05 -10.88
C VAL A 401 -21.96 7.96 -9.81
N GLU A 402 -23.25 8.31 -9.92
CA GLU A 402 -23.96 9.09 -8.90
C GLU A 402 -24.02 8.37 -7.55
N ASP A 403 -24.32 7.07 -7.55
CA ASP A 403 -24.31 6.25 -6.33
C ASP A 403 -22.89 6.15 -5.74
N THR A 404 -21.85 6.12 -6.57
CA THR A 404 -20.45 6.16 -6.12
C THR A 404 -20.10 7.49 -5.44
N LEU A 405 -20.53 8.62 -5.99
CA LEU A 405 -20.31 9.95 -5.38
C LEU A 405 -21.03 10.07 -4.02
N LYS A 406 -22.29 9.60 -3.94
CA LYS A 406 -23.02 9.53 -2.66
C LYS A 406 -22.32 8.61 -1.66
N HIS A 407 -21.82 7.47 -2.12
CA HIS A 407 -21.07 6.52 -1.31
C HIS A 407 -19.79 7.14 -0.74
N ALA A 408 -19.06 7.90 -1.56
CA ALA A 408 -17.87 8.62 -1.14
C ALA A 408 -18.20 9.65 -0.05
N GLN A 409 -19.28 10.42 -0.20
CA GLN A 409 -19.70 11.37 0.84
C GLN A 409 -20.04 10.68 2.16
N LYS A 410 -20.81 9.58 2.11
CA LYS A 410 -21.15 8.79 3.32
C LYS A 410 -19.91 8.20 4.01
N SER A 411 -18.90 7.85 3.25
CA SER A 411 -17.67 7.19 3.75
C SER A 411 -16.69 8.15 4.42
N ASN A 412 -16.88 9.47 4.30
CA ASN A 412 -15.99 10.50 4.85
C ASN A 412 -15.71 10.33 6.35
N VAL A 413 -16.67 9.79 7.12
CA VAL A 413 -16.51 9.57 8.56
C VAL A 413 -15.43 8.52 8.91
N TYR A 414 -15.01 7.71 7.94
CA TYR A 414 -14.00 6.65 8.11
C TYR A 414 -12.64 7.01 7.49
N ARG A 415 -12.45 8.23 6.99
CA ARG A 415 -11.16 8.71 6.45
C ARG A 415 -10.11 8.87 7.56
N PRO A 416 -8.83 8.57 7.30
CA PRO A 416 -8.27 8.27 5.99
C PRO A 416 -8.28 6.78 5.59
N VAL A 417 -7.78 5.88 6.45
CA VAL A 417 -7.51 4.48 6.07
C VAL A 417 -8.79 3.65 5.96
N GLY A 418 -9.76 3.89 6.83
CA GLY A 418 -11.03 3.15 6.85
C GLY A 418 -11.90 3.37 5.61
N ALA A 419 -11.72 4.50 4.93
CA ALA A 419 -12.39 4.86 3.68
C ALA A 419 -11.45 4.78 2.45
N GLY A 420 -10.23 4.26 2.59
CA GLY A 420 -9.25 4.20 1.49
C GLY A 420 -9.72 3.40 0.27
N TYR A 421 -10.65 2.46 0.44
CA TYR A 421 -11.25 1.71 -0.67
C TYR A 421 -12.09 2.59 -1.63
N VAL A 422 -12.54 3.76 -1.18
CA VAL A 422 -13.35 4.70 -2.00
C VAL A 422 -12.57 5.24 -3.18
N ILE A 423 -11.25 5.37 -3.06
CA ILE A 423 -10.34 5.72 -4.16
C ILE A 423 -10.60 4.83 -5.38
N MET A 424 -10.71 3.52 -5.15
CA MET A 424 -10.95 2.54 -6.21
C MET A 424 -12.36 2.65 -6.79
N CYS A 425 -13.37 2.97 -5.96
CA CYS A 425 -14.72 3.24 -6.45
C CYS A 425 -14.72 4.45 -7.40
N LEU A 426 -14.04 5.53 -6.99
CA LEU A 426 -13.92 6.75 -7.77
C LEU A 426 -13.10 6.53 -9.06
N SER A 427 -12.03 5.73 -9.02
CA SER A 427 -11.30 5.30 -10.23
C SER A 427 -12.24 4.63 -11.24
N ALA A 428 -13.06 3.67 -10.79
CA ALA A 428 -13.98 2.95 -11.65
C ALA A 428 -15.06 3.89 -12.23
N ALA A 429 -15.63 4.77 -11.39
CA ALA A 429 -16.62 5.76 -11.81
C ALA A 429 -16.06 6.73 -12.85
N TRP A 430 -14.83 7.20 -12.66
CA TRP A 430 -14.15 8.10 -13.61
C TRP A 430 -13.97 7.44 -14.98
N ALA A 431 -13.59 6.16 -14.99
CA ALA A 431 -13.33 5.41 -16.22
C ALA A 431 -14.58 5.22 -17.11
N VAL A 432 -15.78 5.14 -16.51
CA VAL A 432 -17.02 4.82 -17.25
C VAL A 432 -17.91 6.01 -17.56
N THR A 433 -17.66 7.18 -16.95
CA THR A 433 -18.51 8.36 -17.17
C THR A 433 -18.10 9.13 -18.41
N ALA A 434 -19.05 9.28 -19.34
CA ALA A 434 -18.92 10.16 -20.50
C ALA A 434 -19.45 11.59 -20.21
N ASP A 435 -20.19 11.79 -19.12
CA ASP A 435 -20.74 13.08 -18.71
C ASP A 435 -19.61 13.96 -18.12
N PRO A 436 -19.29 15.11 -18.74
CA PRO A 436 -18.18 15.97 -18.29
C PRO A 436 -18.38 16.54 -16.88
N GLN A 437 -19.62 16.86 -16.51
CA GLN A 437 -19.94 17.39 -15.18
C GLN A 437 -19.73 16.32 -14.11
N LEU A 438 -20.28 15.11 -14.33
CA LEU A 438 -20.05 14.00 -13.41
C LEU A 438 -18.57 13.61 -13.33
N ARG A 439 -17.86 13.64 -14.47
CA ARG A 439 -16.41 13.38 -14.51
C ARG A 439 -15.64 14.36 -13.61
N SER A 440 -15.93 15.65 -13.73
CA SER A 440 -15.32 16.68 -12.89
C SER A 440 -15.62 16.48 -11.40
N MET A 441 -16.87 16.13 -11.05
CA MET A 441 -17.24 15.83 -9.66
C MET A 441 -16.46 14.62 -9.10
N VAL A 442 -16.31 13.56 -9.90
CA VAL A 442 -15.53 12.37 -9.53
C VAL A 442 -14.05 12.74 -9.36
N GLU A 443 -13.48 13.56 -10.24
CA GLU A 443 -12.08 14.02 -10.14
C GLU A 443 -11.83 14.80 -8.85
N VAL A 444 -12.72 15.74 -8.51
CA VAL A 444 -12.62 16.51 -7.26
C VAL A 444 -12.65 15.59 -6.05
N ALA A 445 -13.61 14.66 -5.99
CA ALA A 445 -13.69 13.69 -4.91
C ALA A 445 -12.46 12.76 -4.86
N PHE A 446 -11.95 12.34 -6.02
CA PHE A 446 -10.81 11.46 -6.14
C PHE A 446 -9.53 12.10 -5.60
N ILE A 447 -9.29 13.36 -5.97
CA ILE A 447 -8.14 14.15 -5.51
C ILE A 447 -8.23 14.39 -4.00
N ASP A 448 -9.42 14.75 -3.50
CA ASP A 448 -9.64 14.92 -2.05
C ASP A 448 -9.33 13.64 -1.27
N TYR A 449 -9.84 12.49 -1.72
CA TYR A 449 -9.53 11.19 -1.10
C TYR A 449 -8.06 10.79 -1.21
N HIS A 450 -7.37 11.11 -2.30
CA HIS A 450 -5.92 10.87 -2.41
C HIS A 450 -5.11 11.76 -1.49
N GLY A 451 -5.58 12.97 -1.19
CA GLY A 451 -4.92 13.91 -0.27
C GLY A 451 -4.77 13.38 1.15
N ASP A 452 -5.51 12.34 1.53
CA ASP A 452 -5.35 11.64 2.81
C ASP A 452 -4.04 10.83 2.92
N PHE A 453 -3.43 10.50 1.78
CA PHE A 453 -2.22 9.68 1.68
C PHE A 453 -1.05 10.52 1.16
N GLN A 454 0.18 10.14 1.51
CA GLN A 454 1.35 10.82 0.98
C GLN A 454 1.52 10.46 -0.51
N ASP A 455 1.74 11.47 -1.36
CA ASP A 455 1.74 11.45 -2.83
C ASP A 455 0.37 11.54 -3.54
N ALA A 456 -0.22 12.75 -3.54
CA ALA A 456 -1.35 13.11 -4.40
C ALA A 456 -1.02 13.13 -5.93
N GLN A 457 0.24 12.86 -6.32
CA GLN A 457 0.69 12.86 -7.73
C GLN A 457 0.21 11.64 -8.53
N ILE A 458 -0.41 10.65 -7.87
CA ILE A 458 -0.96 9.45 -8.50
C ILE A 458 -2.01 9.79 -9.59
N TRP A 459 -2.75 10.90 -9.47
CA TRP A 459 -3.76 11.31 -10.46
C TRP A 459 -3.17 11.66 -11.85
N LEU A 460 -1.94 12.20 -11.91
CA LEU A 460 -1.26 12.47 -13.18
C LEU A 460 -0.88 11.16 -13.90
N CYS A 461 -0.61 10.07 -13.18
CA CYS A 461 -0.40 8.74 -13.75
C CYS A 461 -1.72 8.06 -14.17
N TYR A 462 -2.82 8.28 -13.44
CA TYR A 462 -4.14 7.76 -13.82
C TYR A 462 -4.70 8.39 -15.10
N SER A 463 -4.54 9.71 -15.28
CA SER A 463 -5.05 10.44 -16.45
C SER A 463 -4.19 10.30 -17.72
N SER A 464 -2.91 9.94 -17.58
CA SER A 464 -1.96 9.70 -18.68
C SER A 464 -1.78 8.22 -19.05
N SER A 465 -2.47 7.30 -18.36
CA SER A 465 -2.49 5.88 -18.71
C SER A 465 -3.37 5.65 -19.95
N PRO A 466 -2.82 5.10 -21.07
CA PRO A 466 -3.63 4.74 -22.25
C PRO A 466 -4.74 3.73 -21.93
N PHE A 467 -4.63 3.03 -20.80
CA PHE A 467 -5.52 1.94 -20.44
C PHE A 467 -6.84 2.40 -19.79
N MET A 468 -6.93 3.65 -19.33
CA MET A 468 -8.18 4.23 -18.81
C MET A 468 -8.95 5.02 -19.90
N GLN A 469 -8.45 5.01 -21.14
CA GLN A 469 -9.01 5.69 -22.31
C GLN A 469 -9.85 4.77 -23.23
N LEU A 470 -10.29 3.60 -22.78
CA LEU A 470 -11.21 2.73 -23.52
C LEU A 470 -12.54 2.56 -22.75
N PRO A 471 -13.70 3.09 -23.22
CA PRO A 471 -13.94 3.93 -24.41
C PRO A 471 -14.92 5.08 -24.14
N THR A 472 -14.46 6.30 -24.28
CA THR A 472 -15.33 7.39 -24.75
C THR A 472 -15.25 7.43 -26.27
N MET A 473 -15.92 6.50 -26.97
CA MET A 473 -16.23 6.66 -28.38
C MET A 473 -17.62 7.28 -28.54
N ALA A 474 -17.74 8.55 -28.16
CA ALA A 474 -18.75 9.43 -28.73
C ALA A 474 -18.18 9.99 -30.04
N PRO A 475 -19.00 10.22 -31.09
CA PRO A 475 -18.53 10.82 -32.33
C PRO A 475 -18.17 12.28 -32.06
N ARG A 476 -16.90 12.53 -31.72
CA ARG A 476 -16.36 13.89 -31.65
C ARG A 476 -16.19 14.40 -33.08
N GLN A 477 -17.23 15.03 -33.61
CA GLN A 477 -17.05 16.22 -34.44
C GLN A 477 -16.58 17.38 -33.57
N GLN A 478 -15.35 17.28 -33.05
CA GLN A 478 -14.58 18.42 -32.57
C GLN A 478 -13.13 18.09 -32.86
N ASN A 479 -12.52 18.90 -33.72
CA ASN A 479 -11.11 18.85 -34.09
C ASN A 479 -10.25 18.93 -32.83
N TRP A 480 -9.85 17.78 -32.30
CA TRP A 480 -8.79 17.69 -31.30
C TRP A 480 -7.63 16.95 -31.95
N ILE A 481 -6.58 17.73 -32.08
CA ILE A 481 -5.33 17.52 -32.78
C ILE A 481 -4.34 16.92 -31.75
N PHE A 482 -3.39 16.08 -32.17
CA PHE A 482 -2.23 15.52 -31.42
C PHE A 482 -2.36 14.09 -30.89
N GLY A 483 -1.49 13.21 -31.42
CA GLY A 483 -1.44 11.77 -31.23
C GLY A 483 -0.68 11.28 -30.00
N SER A 484 -0.32 10.00 -30.06
CA SER A 484 0.08 9.08 -28.99
C SER A 484 1.44 9.37 -28.31
N ARG A 485 1.51 10.39 -27.45
CA ARG A 485 2.61 10.52 -26.45
C ARG A 485 2.06 10.48 -25.02
N LYS A 486 2.62 9.63 -24.16
CA LYS A 486 2.32 9.58 -22.69
C LYS A 486 2.99 10.73 -21.92
N SER A 487 2.99 11.94 -22.46
CA SER A 487 3.57 13.14 -21.84
C SER A 487 2.76 14.36 -22.23
N SER A 488 2.43 15.22 -21.26
CA SER A 488 1.75 16.49 -21.53
C SER A 488 2.61 17.37 -22.47
N PRO A 489 2.02 18.08 -23.45
CA PRO A 489 2.77 18.98 -24.32
C PRO A 489 3.47 20.12 -23.56
N ALA A 490 2.86 20.58 -22.47
CA ALA A 490 3.47 21.48 -21.50
C ALA A 490 2.88 21.27 -20.11
N ALA A 491 3.59 21.75 -19.08
CA ALA A 491 3.11 21.85 -17.71
C ALA A 491 3.30 23.29 -17.20
N LYS A 492 2.33 23.81 -16.44
CA LYS A 492 2.43 25.13 -15.80
C LYS A 492 2.65 24.98 -14.29
N GLY A 493 3.51 25.81 -13.72
CA GLY A 493 3.71 25.85 -12.27
C GLY A 493 4.52 27.07 -11.84
N ASN A 494 4.07 27.73 -10.77
CA ASN A 494 4.77 28.86 -10.13
C ASN A 494 5.22 29.97 -11.10
N GLY A 495 4.38 30.37 -12.06
CA GLY A 495 4.69 31.43 -13.02
C GLY A 495 5.57 30.99 -14.20
N PHE A 496 5.77 29.69 -14.39
CA PHE A 496 6.53 29.14 -15.52
C PHE A 496 5.68 28.17 -16.35
N VAL A 497 6.01 28.07 -17.63
CA VAL A 497 5.54 27.07 -18.58
C VAL A 497 6.73 26.21 -19.02
N PHE A 498 6.64 24.91 -18.77
CA PHE A 498 7.63 23.90 -19.17
C PHE A 498 7.10 23.16 -20.39
N VAL A 499 7.70 23.36 -21.56
CA VAL A 499 7.29 22.74 -22.82
C VAL A 499 8.09 21.46 -23.03
N SER A 500 7.38 20.34 -23.22
CA SER A 500 8.00 19.05 -23.54
C SER A 500 8.75 19.10 -24.88
N GLY A 501 9.76 18.26 -25.04
CA GLY A 501 10.58 18.18 -26.26
C GLY A 501 9.76 18.08 -27.54
N GLN A 502 9.92 19.07 -28.41
CA GLN A 502 9.28 19.16 -29.72
C GLN A 502 10.24 18.73 -30.82
N VAL A 503 9.74 17.85 -31.69
CA VAL A 503 10.41 17.38 -32.90
C VAL A 503 9.63 17.86 -34.12
N ALA A 504 10.23 17.69 -35.30
CA ALA A 504 9.63 18.05 -36.59
C ALA A 504 8.53 17.05 -36.99
N ALA A 505 7.42 17.05 -36.25
CA ALA A 505 6.24 16.21 -36.50
C ALA A 505 4.98 17.06 -36.65
N ASP A 506 4.03 16.54 -37.43
CA ASP A 506 2.70 17.13 -37.56
C ASP A 506 1.80 16.78 -36.37
N SER A 507 0.55 17.22 -36.48
CA SER A 507 -0.47 16.98 -35.49
C SER A 507 -0.93 15.55 -35.27
N ASN A 508 -0.51 14.61 -36.11
CA ASN A 508 -0.86 13.21 -35.99
C ASN A 508 0.38 12.37 -35.66
N ASP A 509 1.43 13.01 -35.09
CA ASP A 509 2.75 12.42 -34.85
C ASP A 509 3.41 11.87 -36.13
N LYS A 510 3.01 12.37 -37.31
CA LYS A 510 3.69 12.06 -38.55
C LYS A 510 4.90 12.98 -38.66
N TYR A 511 6.08 12.38 -38.52
CA TYR A 511 7.35 13.06 -38.67
C TYR A 511 7.51 13.56 -40.11
N LEU A 512 8.18 14.71 -40.25
CA LEU A 512 8.76 15.10 -41.53
C LEU A 512 9.72 14.00 -42.00
N PRO A 513 9.86 13.77 -43.31
CA PRO A 513 10.82 12.82 -43.86
C PRO A 513 12.22 13.07 -43.31
N VAL A 514 13.02 12.02 -43.14
CA VAL A 514 14.41 12.14 -42.64
C VAL A 514 15.24 13.01 -43.59
N GLU A 515 14.89 12.99 -44.87
CA GLU A 515 15.50 13.74 -45.97
C GLU A 515 15.13 15.23 -45.98
N ALA A 516 14.17 15.67 -45.15
CA ALA A 516 13.83 17.09 -45.02
C ALA A 516 15.03 17.89 -44.50
N SER A 517 15.17 19.13 -44.97
CA SER A 517 16.28 20.01 -44.57
C SER A 517 16.23 20.33 -43.07
N VAL A 518 17.38 20.65 -42.48
CA VAL A 518 17.45 21.09 -41.08
C VAL A 518 16.61 22.35 -40.90
N THR A 519 16.61 23.25 -41.89
CA THR A 519 15.77 24.44 -41.95
C THR A 519 14.27 24.12 -41.79
N GLU A 520 13.73 23.21 -42.61
CA GLU A 520 12.30 22.83 -42.56
C GLU A 520 11.93 22.20 -41.21
N LYS A 521 12.79 21.31 -40.71
CA LYS A 521 12.61 20.67 -39.40
C LYS A 521 12.59 21.72 -38.28
N SER A 522 13.51 22.68 -38.33
CA SER A 522 13.63 23.76 -37.35
C SER A 522 12.39 24.66 -37.30
N HIS A 523 11.89 25.09 -38.46
CA HIS A 523 10.66 25.89 -38.54
C HIS A 523 9.48 25.12 -37.95
N LYS A 524 9.33 23.84 -38.30
CA LYS A 524 8.21 23.04 -37.81
C LYS A 524 8.26 22.84 -36.29
N MET A 525 9.45 22.56 -35.76
CA MET A 525 9.66 22.41 -34.32
C MET A 525 9.32 23.69 -33.55
N ILE A 526 9.80 24.85 -34.01
CA ILE A 526 9.56 26.13 -33.33
C ILE A 526 8.08 26.55 -33.47
N GLN A 527 7.42 26.24 -34.59
CA GLN A 527 5.97 26.43 -34.73
C GLN A 527 5.18 25.59 -33.73
N ASN A 528 5.57 24.33 -33.54
CA ASN A 528 4.93 23.45 -32.54
C ASN A 528 5.12 24.02 -31.12
N VAL A 529 6.33 24.51 -30.79
CA VAL A 529 6.59 25.21 -29.52
C VAL A 529 5.69 26.43 -29.37
N ASN A 530 5.57 27.27 -30.41
CA ASN A 530 4.72 28.47 -30.37
C ASN A 530 3.25 28.11 -30.09
N SER A 531 2.69 27.14 -30.81
CA SER A 531 1.30 26.71 -30.59
C SER A 531 1.06 26.18 -29.17
N ILE A 532 2.05 25.51 -28.57
CA ILE A 532 1.96 25.03 -27.19
C ILE A 532 2.04 26.19 -26.18
N LEU A 533 2.92 27.16 -26.41
CA LEU A 533 3.04 28.36 -25.56
C LEU A 533 1.78 29.22 -25.62
N GLU A 534 1.23 29.46 -26.81
CA GLU A 534 -0.01 30.22 -27.00
C GLU A 534 -1.20 29.57 -26.28
N SER A 535 -1.38 28.25 -26.44
CA SER A 535 -2.40 27.50 -25.69
C SER A 535 -2.15 27.49 -24.17
N SER A 536 -0.90 27.76 -23.78
CA SER A 536 -0.47 27.90 -22.39
C SER A 536 -0.51 29.35 -21.87
N GLY A 537 -1.06 30.31 -22.62
CA GLY A 537 -1.11 31.72 -22.18
C GLY A 537 0.30 32.28 -21.96
N SER A 538 1.19 31.99 -22.89
CA SER A 538 2.57 32.48 -22.97
C SER A 538 2.91 32.71 -24.45
N SER A 539 4.14 33.10 -24.76
CA SER A 539 4.59 33.32 -26.13
C SER A 539 6.08 33.00 -26.30
N LEU A 540 6.56 32.94 -27.54
CA LEU A 540 8.00 32.76 -27.82
C LEU A 540 8.86 33.85 -27.15
N ASP A 541 8.34 35.08 -27.04
CA ASP A 541 9.04 36.20 -26.39
C ASP A 541 9.23 36.00 -24.88
N GLN A 542 8.40 35.15 -24.26
CA GLN A 542 8.49 34.79 -22.85
C GLN A 542 9.41 33.59 -22.59
N VAL A 543 9.98 32.97 -23.63
CA VAL A 543 10.95 31.89 -23.46
C VAL A 543 12.21 32.45 -22.82
N ILE A 544 12.62 31.84 -21.70
CA ILE A 544 13.81 32.24 -20.92
C ILE A 544 14.94 31.20 -21.02
N LYS A 545 14.62 29.96 -21.37
CA LYS A 545 15.59 28.88 -21.57
C LYS A 545 15.19 27.94 -22.71
N ALA A 546 16.18 27.52 -23.50
CA ALA A 546 16.02 26.50 -24.54
C ALA A 546 17.12 25.42 -24.44
N ASN A 547 16.75 24.14 -24.53
CA ASN A 547 17.67 23.04 -24.75
C ASN A 547 17.48 22.52 -26.18
N ILE A 548 18.56 22.46 -26.95
CA ILE A 548 18.56 21.96 -28.33
C ILE A 548 19.36 20.67 -28.39
N ILE A 549 18.77 19.61 -28.93
CA ILE A 549 19.36 18.27 -28.97
C ILE A 549 19.51 17.84 -30.42
N PHE A 550 20.74 17.50 -30.79
CA PHE A 550 21.11 17.09 -32.16
C PHE A 550 21.57 15.63 -32.17
N VAL A 551 21.26 14.90 -33.23
CA VAL A 551 21.95 13.63 -33.54
C VAL A 551 23.27 13.87 -34.28
N HIS A 552 23.37 14.97 -35.04
CA HIS A 552 24.57 15.36 -35.77
C HIS A 552 24.84 16.87 -35.60
N LEU A 553 25.38 17.26 -34.44
CA LEU A 553 25.59 18.66 -34.06
C LEU A 553 26.52 19.36 -35.04
N ASP A 554 27.69 18.80 -35.33
CA ASP A 554 28.70 19.44 -36.20
C ASP A 554 28.17 19.71 -37.62
N ARG A 555 27.23 18.88 -38.10
CA ARG A 555 26.62 19.01 -39.42
C ARG A 555 25.49 20.04 -39.45
N ASP A 556 24.63 20.04 -38.43
CA ASP A 556 23.33 20.71 -38.46
C ASP A 556 23.29 22.04 -37.69
N TYR A 557 24.32 22.34 -36.89
CA TYR A 557 24.32 23.46 -35.94
C TYR A 557 24.21 24.84 -36.60
N GLU A 558 24.95 25.10 -37.68
CA GLU A 558 24.94 26.40 -38.36
C GLU A 558 23.57 26.68 -39.00
N GLU A 559 23.02 25.69 -39.71
CA GLU A 559 21.73 25.82 -40.39
C GLU A 559 20.58 26.01 -39.38
N PHE A 560 20.57 25.24 -38.27
CA PHE A 560 19.61 25.44 -37.19
C PHE A 560 19.68 26.84 -36.58
N ASN A 561 20.90 27.36 -36.36
CA ASN A 561 21.10 28.67 -35.73
C ASN A 561 20.52 29.82 -36.57
N GLU A 562 20.58 29.73 -37.89
CA GLU A 562 20.01 30.75 -38.77
C GLU A 562 18.49 30.82 -38.67
N VAL A 563 17.81 29.69 -38.49
CA VAL A 563 16.37 29.66 -38.20
C VAL A 563 16.09 30.14 -36.78
N TYR A 564 16.86 29.66 -35.79
CA TYR A 564 16.66 29.97 -34.38
C TYR A 564 16.67 31.48 -34.08
N LYS A 565 17.62 32.22 -34.68
CA LYS A 565 17.74 33.68 -34.52
C LYS A 565 16.50 34.45 -35.00
N GLN A 566 15.75 33.90 -35.95
CA GLN A 566 14.55 34.54 -36.49
C GLN A 566 13.39 34.51 -35.48
N TYR A 567 13.34 33.49 -34.62
CA TYR A 567 12.25 33.30 -33.65
C TYR A 567 12.58 33.77 -32.23
N PHE A 568 13.86 33.86 -31.88
CA PHE A 568 14.30 34.22 -30.52
C PHE A 568 15.25 35.43 -30.52
N PRO A 569 14.78 36.64 -30.91
CA PRO A 569 15.63 37.83 -30.99
C PRO A 569 16.16 38.28 -29.61
N HIS A 570 15.47 37.93 -28.53
CA HIS A 570 15.86 38.19 -27.14
C HIS A 570 16.90 37.21 -26.60
N ASN A 571 17.24 36.17 -27.36
CA ASN A 571 18.32 35.21 -27.10
C ASN A 571 18.24 34.55 -25.69
N PRO A 572 17.28 33.63 -25.46
CA PRO A 572 17.13 32.95 -24.18
C PRO A 572 18.36 32.11 -23.81
N ALA A 573 18.52 31.81 -22.53
CA ALA A 573 19.61 30.95 -22.06
C ALA A 573 19.57 29.60 -22.78
N ARG A 574 20.66 29.20 -23.42
CA ARG A 574 20.65 28.05 -24.34
C ARG A 574 21.70 27.01 -24.02
N THR A 575 21.30 25.75 -24.10
CA THR A 575 22.19 24.58 -24.10
C THR A 575 22.01 23.84 -25.43
N SER A 576 23.12 23.47 -26.09
CA SER A 576 23.10 22.63 -27.29
C SER A 576 23.99 21.42 -27.06
N VAL A 577 23.48 20.22 -27.32
CA VAL A 577 24.20 18.96 -27.10
C VAL A 577 23.98 17.98 -28.25
N GLU A 578 24.99 17.18 -28.53
CA GLU A 578 24.87 16.01 -29.39
C GLU A 578 24.51 14.77 -28.56
N VAL A 579 23.61 13.93 -29.06
CA VAL A 579 23.23 12.65 -28.46
C VAL A 579 23.34 11.52 -29.48
N SER A 580 23.49 10.28 -28.99
CA SER A 580 23.61 9.10 -29.86
C SER A 580 22.35 8.78 -30.68
N GLY A 581 21.20 9.37 -30.33
CA GLY A 581 19.95 9.18 -31.04
C GLY A 581 18.75 9.79 -30.33
N LEU A 582 17.71 10.10 -31.10
CA LEU A 582 16.39 10.56 -30.66
C LEU A 582 15.31 9.54 -31.03
N PRO A 583 14.06 9.66 -30.53
CA PRO A 583 12.95 8.80 -30.94
C PRO A 583 12.79 8.80 -32.46
N LYS A 584 13.12 7.67 -33.10
CA LYS A 584 13.11 7.55 -34.55
C LYS A 584 11.72 7.86 -35.12
N PRO A 585 11.63 8.58 -36.25
CA PRO A 585 12.73 8.98 -37.14
C PRO A 585 13.35 10.37 -36.85
N ALA A 586 13.16 10.98 -35.66
CA ALA A 586 13.72 12.31 -35.39
C ALA A 586 15.25 12.33 -35.27
N ASP A 587 15.84 13.43 -35.71
CA ASP A 587 17.27 13.74 -35.63
C ASP A 587 17.58 15.13 -34.99
N LEU A 588 16.53 15.87 -34.64
CA LEU A 588 16.60 17.18 -34.00
C LEU A 588 15.40 17.39 -33.04
N GLU A 589 15.64 17.94 -31.84
CA GLU A 589 14.62 18.22 -30.82
C GLU A 589 14.88 19.54 -30.06
N ILE A 590 13.80 20.25 -29.68
CA ILE A 590 13.83 21.49 -28.90
C ILE A 590 12.92 21.39 -27.67
N GLU A 591 13.45 21.76 -26.51
CA GLU A 591 12.71 21.89 -25.24
C GLU A 591 12.85 23.34 -24.76
N VAL A 592 11.77 23.95 -24.25
CA VAL A 592 11.81 25.33 -23.78
C VAL A 592 11.11 25.53 -22.43
N ILE A 593 11.58 26.52 -21.69
CA ILE A 593 10.94 27.04 -20.48
C ILE A 593 10.62 28.51 -20.72
N ALA A 594 9.36 28.90 -20.48
CA ALA A 594 8.86 30.26 -20.61
C ALA A 594 8.24 30.77 -19.32
N LEU A 595 8.06 32.08 -19.21
CA LEU A 595 7.23 32.69 -18.18
C LEU A 595 5.75 32.51 -18.55
N ALA A 596 4.93 32.19 -17.55
CA ALA A 596 3.48 32.25 -17.68
C ALA A 596 3.01 33.68 -17.37
N ASP A 597 2.05 34.19 -18.15
CA ASP A 597 1.44 35.51 -17.91
C ASP A 597 0.79 35.65 -16.52
#